data_AF-A0A7X7FJJ6-F1
#
_entry.id   AF-A0A7X7FJJ6-F1
#
_cell.length_a   1.000
_cell.length_b   1.000
_cell.length_c   1.000
_cell.angle_alpha   90.00
_cell.angle_beta   90.00
_cell.angle_gamma   90.00
#
_symmetry.space_group_name_H-M   'P 1'
#
loop_
_entity.id
_entity.type
_entity.pdbx_description
1 polymer ?
#
loop_
_entity_poly.entity_id
_entity_poly.type
_entity_poly.pdbx_seq_one_letter_code
_entity_poly.pdbx_strand_id
1 'polypeptide(L)'
;MPVPIGIDLQVPEALGTLLSRRKRGNLLKQVYLAIGDRWGSEYLPKHFTGEQKKYDYAPRSGEGAGVTGKKFWRSYTGRKKKKYGHTLALVYTGESRRRARAYRVAATRNGAKVTVPAPALNFRNPHTNIDMVSELRQVTPDEQRNLAAYGTRLLARTLRSLTGRTQKRIS
;
A
#
# COMPACT_ATOMS: atom_id res chain seq x y z
N MET A 1 -0.39 -4.38 -11.78
CA MET A 1 1.01 -4.33 -11.31
C MET A 1 1.10 -4.82 -9.88
N PRO A 2 2.15 -5.56 -9.49
CA PRO A 2 2.34 -5.94 -8.09
C PRO A 2 3.09 -4.87 -7.28
N VAL A 3 2.65 -4.69 -6.04
CA VAL A 3 3.25 -3.90 -4.97
C VAL A 3 3.61 -4.87 -3.85
N PRO A 4 4.91 -5.17 -3.62
CA PRO A 4 5.32 -5.97 -2.48
C PRO A 4 5.14 -5.15 -1.21
N ILE A 5 4.51 -5.74 -0.19
CA ILE A 5 4.39 -5.11 1.13
C ILE A 5 5.40 -5.82 2.04
N GLY A 6 6.59 -5.24 2.12
CA GLY A 6 7.66 -5.69 3.02
C GLY A 6 7.43 -5.15 4.43
N ILE A 7 6.86 -5.99 5.30
CA ILE A 7 6.63 -5.62 6.70
C ILE A 7 7.53 -6.48 7.57
N ASP A 8 8.30 -5.81 8.42
CA ASP A 8 9.02 -6.48 9.49
C ASP A 8 8.04 -6.81 10.61
N LEU A 9 7.54 -8.04 10.59
CA LEU A 9 6.57 -8.53 11.55
C LEU A 9 7.34 -9.17 12.72
N GLN A 10 7.19 -8.62 13.92
CA GLN A 10 7.71 -9.27 15.12
C GLN A 10 6.92 -10.55 15.39
N VAL A 11 7.53 -11.70 15.11
CA VAL A 11 6.95 -13.03 15.33
C VAL A 11 7.32 -13.49 16.76
N PRO A 12 6.34 -13.68 17.67
CA PRO A 12 6.63 -14.18 19.01
C PRO A 12 7.30 -15.56 18.96
N GLU A 13 8.34 -15.79 19.78
CA GLU A 13 9.03 -17.10 19.85
C GLU A 13 8.08 -18.25 20.22
N ALA A 14 7.06 -17.96 21.05
CA ALA A 14 6.01 -18.90 21.43
C ALA A 14 5.25 -19.53 20.23
N LEU A 15 5.34 -18.95 19.03
CA LEU A 15 4.80 -19.59 17.81
C LEU A 15 5.50 -20.89 17.45
N GLY A 16 6.80 -20.99 17.73
CA GLY A 16 7.60 -22.18 17.44
C GLY A 16 7.27 -23.34 18.37
N THR A 17 6.94 -23.05 19.63
CA THR A 17 6.64 -24.07 20.64
C THR A 17 5.19 -24.55 20.59
N LEU A 18 4.24 -23.65 20.27
CA LEU A 18 2.81 -23.96 20.32
C LEU A 18 2.24 -24.57 19.03
N LEU A 19 2.88 -24.35 17.87
CA LEU A 19 2.31 -24.74 16.57
C LEU A 19 3.29 -25.54 15.72
N SER A 20 2.76 -26.55 15.01
CA SER A 20 3.52 -27.24 13.97
C SER A 20 3.95 -26.27 12.86
N ARG A 21 5.07 -26.57 12.19
CA ARG A 21 5.62 -25.74 11.11
C ARG A 21 4.58 -25.36 10.04
N ARG A 22 3.70 -26.31 9.68
CA ARG A 22 2.60 -26.09 8.71
C ARG A 22 1.56 -25.11 9.24
N LYS A 23 1.11 -25.29 10.49
CA LYS A 23 0.13 -24.40 11.13
C LYS A 23 0.70 -22.97 11.28
N ARG A 24 1.96 -22.84 11.70
CA ARG A 24 2.67 -21.55 11.77
C ARG A 24 2.73 -20.87 10.40
N GLY A 25 3.11 -21.60 9.35
CA GLY A 25 3.17 -21.06 7.98
C GLY A 25 1.80 -20.57 7.48
N ASN A 26 0.74 -21.32 7.76
CA ASN A 26 -0.63 -20.94 7.40
C ASN A 26 -1.10 -19.69 8.18
N LEU A 27 -0.79 -19.62 9.48
CA LEU A 27 -1.13 -18.45 10.29
C LEU A 27 -0.42 -17.19 9.80
N LEU A 28 0.89 -17.26 9.54
CA LEU A 28 1.65 -16.13 9.00
C LEU A 28 1.09 -15.69 7.64
N LYS A 29 0.75 -16.65 6.77
CA LYS A 29 0.11 -16.36 5.48
C LYS A 29 -1.20 -15.60 5.66
N GLN A 30 -2.06 -15.98 6.62
CA GLN A 30 -3.31 -15.29 6.90
C GLN A 30 -3.09 -13.87 7.43
N VAL A 31 -2.10 -13.68 8.31
CA VAL A 31 -1.75 -12.36 8.84
C VAL A 31 -1.24 -11.45 7.74
N TYR A 32 -0.32 -11.92 6.89
CA TYR A 32 0.14 -11.14 5.75
C TYR A 32 -0.97 -10.84 4.76
N LEU A 33 -1.91 -11.75 4.54
CA LEU A 33 -3.10 -11.48 3.73
C LEU A 33 -3.90 -10.30 4.29
N ALA A 34 -4.18 -10.31 5.59
CA ALA A 34 -4.91 -9.24 6.26
C ALA A 34 -4.15 -7.90 6.24
N ILE A 35 -2.83 -7.93 6.38
CA ILE A 35 -1.96 -6.76 6.23
C ILE A 35 -2.07 -6.17 4.82
N GLY A 36 -1.93 -7.02 3.79
CA GLY A 36 -2.01 -6.59 2.40
C GLY A 36 -3.38 -6.01 2.05
N ASP A 37 -4.45 -6.60 2.60
CA ASP A 37 -5.81 -6.09 2.43
C ASP A 37 -6.03 -4.75 3.13
N ARG A 38 -5.52 -4.61 4.35
CA ARG A 38 -5.53 -3.33 5.05
C ARG A 38 -4.79 -2.24 4.28
N TRP A 39 -3.62 -2.56 3.71
CA TRP A 39 -2.91 -1.59 2.86
C TRP A 39 -3.69 -1.21 1.61
N GLY A 40 -4.27 -2.20 0.92
CA GLY A 40 -5.08 -1.96 -0.28
C GLY A 40 -6.35 -1.15 -0.02
N SER A 41 -6.95 -1.28 1.16
CA SER A 41 -8.18 -0.57 1.53
C SER A 41 -7.91 0.81 2.14
N GLU A 42 -6.92 0.96 3.02
CA GLU A 42 -6.69 2.20 3.79
C GLU A 42 -5.64 3.12 3.16
N TYR A 43 -4.56 2.57 2.61
CA TYR A 43 -3.39 3.36 2.17
C TYR A 43 -3.35 3.55 0.66
N LEU A 44 -3.69 2.53 -0.14
CA LEU A 44 -3.75 2.64 -1.60
C LEU A 44 -4.61 3.84 -2.08
N PRO A 45 -5.79 4.14 -1.50
CA PRO A 45 -6.56 5.33 -1.92
C PRO A 45 -5.84 6.66 -1.70
N LYS A 46 -4.97 6.77 -0.68
CA LYS A 46 -4.30 8.02 -0.29
C LYS A 46 -3.29 8.50 -1.34
N HIS A 47 -2.69 7.57 -2.07
CA HIS A 47 -1.86 7.86 -3.24
C HIS A 47 -2.62 8.65 -4.33
N PHE A 48 -3.96 8.63 -4.31
CA PHE A 48 -4.82 9.32 -5.29
C PHE A 48 -5.57 10.54 -4.73
N THR A 49 -5.44 10.91 -3.45
CA THR A 49 -6.27 11.97 -2.80
C THR A 49 -5.55 13.30 -2.57
N GLY A 50 -4.26 13.40 -2.89
CA GLY A 50 -3.48 14.65 -2.74
C GLY A 50 -2.48 14.60 -1.59
N GLU A 51 -2.35 13.45 -0.93
CA GLU A 51 -1.33 13.18 0.08
C GLU A 51 0.06 12.92 -0.52
N GLN A 52 0.30 13.35 -1.76
CA GLN A 52 1.52 13.06 -2.55
C GLN A 52 2.80 13.54 -1.86
N LYS A 53 2.70 14.61 -1.06
CA LYS A 53 3.81 15.12 -0.24
C LYS A 53 4.25 14.12 0.84
N LYS A 54 3.35 13.27 1.34
CA LYS A 54 3.69 12.25 2.34
C LYS A 54 4.51 11.10 1.75
N TYR A 55 4.36 10.87 0.46
CA TYR A 55 5.01 9.80 -0.28
C TYR A 55 6.17 10.30 -1.13
N ASP A 56 6.72 11.48 -0.84
CA ASP A 56 7.90 12.03 -1.54
C ASP A 56 7.85 11.89 -3.08
N TYR A 57 6.73 12.27 -3.69
CA TYR A 57 6.58 12.16 -5.14
C TYR A 57 7.43 13.18 -5.87
N ALA A 58 7.94 12.75 -7.04
CA ALA A 58 8.69 13.65 -7.87
C ALA A 58 7.79 14.81 -8.34
N PRO A 59 8.26 16.06 -8.26
CA PRO A 59 7.47 17.21 -8.66
C PRO A 59 7.12 17.12 -10.15
N ARG A 60 5.86 17.40 -10.48
CA ARG A 60 5.40 17.41 -11.87
C ARG A 60 5.72 18.74 -12.54
N SER A 61 5.89 18.73 -13.86
CA SER A 61 6.17 19.94 -14.64
C SER A 61 5.10 21.02 -14.37
N GLY A 62 5.56 22.14 -13.80
CA GLY A 62 4.72 23.27 -13.40
C GLY A 62 4.52 23.43 -11.89
N GLU A 63 4.81 22.42 -11.07
CA GLU A 63 4.55 22.49 -9.62
C GLU A 63 5.53 23.38 -8.84
N GLY A 64 6.74 23.61 -9.36
CA GLY A 64 7.76 24.42 -8.68
C GLY A 64 7.67 25.94 -8.87
N ALA A 65 6.92 26.43 -9.87
CA ALA A 65 6.98 27.84 -10.31
C ALA A 65 5.91 28.77 -9.71
N GLY A 66 5.13 28.30 -8.73
CA GLY A 66 3.95 29.04 -8.23
C GLY A 66 2.79 29.02 -9.23
N VAL A 67 1.55 29.04 -8.71
CA VAL A 67 0.32 28.78 -9.50
C VAL A 67 -0.12 29.99 -10.35
N THR A 68 0.51 31.16 -10.17
CA THR A 68 0.05 32.45 -10.71
C THR A 68 0.69 32.86 -12.04
N GLY A 69 1.76 32.19 -12.49
CA GLY A 69 2.48 32.57 -13.71
C GLY A 69 1.87 32.01 -15.01
N LYS A 70 2.02 32.75 -16.13
CA LYS A 70 1.69 32.23 -17.49
C LYS A 70 2.39 30.89 -17.79
N LYS A 71 3.60 30.68 -17.24
CA LYS A 71 4.35 29.41 -17.35
C LYS A 71 3.62 28.22 -16.71
N PHE A 72 2.95 28.42 -15.58
CA PHE A 72 2.15 27.37 -14.93
C PHE A 72 1.01 26.89 -15.84
N TRP A 73 0.22 27.80 -16.40
CA TRP A 73 -0.93 27.44 -17.23
C TRP A 73 -0.55 26.74 -18.54
N ARG A 74 0.67 26.95 -19.04
CA ARG A 74 1.22 26.23 -20.21
C ARG A 74 1.81 24.86 -19.85
N SER A 75 2.12 24.61 -18.57
CA SER A 75 2.69 23.34 -18.10
C SER A 75 1.70 22.17 -18.14
N TYR A 76 2.19 20.95 -17.92
CA TYR A 76 1.32 19.78 -17.75
C TYR A 76 0.34 19.96 -16.59
N THR A 77 0.83 20.37 -15.41
CA THR A 77 -0.01 20.53 -14.22
C THR A 77 -1.07 21.63 -14.40
N GLY A 78 -0.72 22.75 -15.04
CA GLY A 78 -1.69 23.83 -15.31
C GLY A 78 -2.75 23.42 -16.33
N ARG A 79 -2.37 22.77 -17.44
CA ARG A 79 -3.34 22.24 -18.43
C ARG A 79 -4.28 21.22 -17.79
N LYS A 80 -3.75 20.35 -16.94
CA LYS A 80 -4.53 19.36 -16.19
C LYS A 80 -5.49 20.01 -15.20
N LYS A 81 -5.03 21.01 -14.44
CA LYS A 81 -5.89 21.79 -13.53
C LYS A 81 -7.02 22.49 -14.29
N LYS A 82 -6.73 23.09 -15.44
CA LYS A 82 -7.75 23.73 -16.30
C LYS A 82 -8.78 22.73 -16.82
N LYS A 83 -8.35 21.52 -17.20
CA LYS A 83 -9.23 20.50 -17.80
C LYS A 83 -10.04 19.68 -16.78
N TYR A 84 -9.44 19.31 -15.65
CA TYR A 84 -10.03 18.38 -14.68
C TYR A 84 -10.18 18.95 -13.27
N GLY A 85 -9.79 20.21 -13.04
CA GLY A 85 -9.96 20.89 -11.75
C GLY A 85 -8.97 20.48 -10.65
N HIS A 86 -8.00 19.60 -10.93
CA HIS A 86 -7.06 19.11 -9.91
C HIS A 86 -5.63 18.96 -10.42
N THR A 87 -4.68 18.85 -9.49
CA THR A 87 -3.23 18.65 -9.76
C THR A 87 -2.72 17.29 -9.32
N LEU A 88 -3.59 16.41 -8.82
CA LEU A 88 -3.24 15.10 -8.25
C LEU A 88 -2.29 14.25 -9.12
N ALA A 89 -1.07 13.97 -8.67
CA ALA A 89 -0.01 13.26 -9.42
C ALA A 89 -0.47 12.02 -10.18
N LEU A 90 -1.04 11.01 -9.49
CA LEU A 90 -1.41 9.71 -10.08
C LEU A 90 -2.81 9.66 -10.71
N VAL A 91 -3.51 10.81 -10.80
CA VAL A 91 -4.87 10.89 -11.32
C VAL A 91 -4.86 11.81 -12.54
N TYR A 92 -5.23 11.32 -13.73
CA TYR A 92 -5.50 12.20 -14.89
C TYR A 92 -7.01 12.40 -15.07
N THR A 93 -7.74 11.34 -15.46
CA THR A 93 -9.21 11.33 -15.56
C THR A 93 -9.92 10.68 -14.37
N GLY A 94 -9.17 10.04 -13.47
CA GLY A 94 -9.72 9.17 -12.42
C GLY A 94 -9.77 7.68 -12.75
N GLU A 95 -9.52 7.29 -14.00
CA GLU A 95 -9.54 5.88 -14.44
C GLU A 95 -8.62 4.98 -13.60
N SER A 96 -7.35 5.40 -13.42
CA SER A 96 -6.37 4.65 -12.62
C SER A 96 -6.83 4.47 -11.18
N ARG A 97 -7.41 5.53 -10.58
CA ARG A 97 -7.96 5.48 -9.22
C ARG A 97 -9.15 4.51 -9.15
N ARG A 98 -10.05 4.56 -10.14
CA ARG A 98 -11.22 3.67 -10.19
C ARG A 98 -10.78 2.22 -10.30
N ARG A 99 -9.87 1.91 -11.21
CA ARG A 99 -9.33 0.55 -11.37
C ARG A 99 -8.55 0.10 -10.15
N ALA A 100 -7.77 0.98 -9.51
CA ALA A 100 -6.99 0.63 -8.33
C ALA A 100 -7.84 0.08 -7.18
N ARG A 101 -9.13 0.43 -7.10
CA ARG A 101 -10.06 -0.14 -6.11
C ARG A 101 -10.26 -1.65 -6.24
N ALA A 102 -10.09 -2.22 -7.44
CA ALA A 102 -10.18 -3.66 -7.68
C ALA A 102 -8.84 -4.38 -7.40
N TYR A 103 -8.12 -3.95 -6.37
CA TYR A 103 -6.85 -4.57 -6.00
C TYR A 103 -7.06 -6.03 -5.58
N ARG A 104 -6.02 -6.84 -5.71
CA ARG A 104 -6.02 -8.24 -5.29
C ARG A 104 -4.85 -8.50 -4.36
N VAL A 105 -5.05 -9.28 -3.31
CA VAL A 105 -4.00 -9.60 -2.34
C VAL A 105 -3.62 -11.06 -2.46
N ALA A 106 -2.31 -11.32 -2.57
CA ALA A 106 -1.73 -12.64 -2.42
C ALA A 106 -0.73 -12.61 -1.28
N ALA A 107 -0.66 -13.67 -0.47
CA ALA A 107 0.24 -13.74 0.65
C ALA A 107 0.99 -15.07 0.70
N THR A 108 2.20 -15.01 1.26
CA THR A 108 3.03 -16.15 1.62
C THR A 108 3.32 -16.08 3.11
N ARG A 109 4.04 -17.08 3.66
CA ARG A 109 4.50 -17.03 5.06
C ARG A 109 5.54 -15.92 5.33
N ASN A 110 6.10 -15.30 4.28
CA ASN A 110 7.17 -14.31 4.36
C ASN A 110 6.71 -12.89 4.02
N GLY A 111 5.46 -12.69 3.58
CA GLY A 111 5.02 -11.37 3.14
C GLY A 111 3.74 -11.38 2.30
N ALA A 112 3.26 -10.18 1.99
CA ALA A 112 2.10 -9.94 1.14
C ALA A 112 2.48 -9.21 -0.15
N LYS A 113 1.70 -9.47 -1.20
CA LYS A 113 1.80 -8.88 -2.53
C LYS A 113 0.43 -8.36 -2.93
N VAL A 114 0.32 -7.05 -3.09
CA VAL A 114 -0.91 -6.38 -3.51
C VAL A 114 -0.83 -6.07 -5.00
N THR A 115 -1.76 -6.59 -5.79
CA THR A 115 -1.83 -6.37 -7.23
C THR A 115 -2.86 -5.31 -7.55
N VAL A 116 -2.42 -4.18 -8.10
CA VAL A 116 -3.26 -3.03 -8.46
C VAL A 116 -3.49 -3.04 -9.98
N PRO A 117 -4.73 -3.13 -10.49
CA PRO A 117 -4.99 -3.23 -11.93
C PRO A 117 -5.06 -1.85 -12.62
N ALA A 118 -4.02 -1.03 -12.45
CA ALA A 118 -3.91 0.30 -13.08
C ALA A 118 -2.78 0.33 -14.12
N PRO A 119 -2.98 -0.25 -15.33
CA PRO A 119 -1.92 -0.39 -16.32
C PRO A 119 -1.37 0.94 -16.82
N ALA A 120 -2.19 2.00 -16.79
CA ALA A 120 -1.77 3.35 -17.17
C ALA A 120 -0.60 3.87 -16.33
N LEU A 121 -0.44 3.39 -15.09
CA LEU A 121 0.67 3.78 -14.22
C LEU A 121 1.98 3.08 -14.59
N ASN A 122 1.95 2.01 -15.39
CA ASN A 122 3.15 1.33 -15.87
C ASN A 122 3.83 2.09 -17.02
N PHE A 123 3.12 3.00 -17.70
CA PHE A 123 3.72 3.74 -18.80
C PHE A 123 4.65 4.83 -18.26
N ARG A 124 5.90 4.77 -18.70
CA ARG A 124 6.91 5.79 -18.41
C ARG A 124 7.12 6.66 -19.64
N ASN A 125 7.05 7.97 -19.45
CA ASN A 125 7.45 8.91 -20.51
C ASN A 125 8.99 8.98 -20.54
N PRO A 126 9.65 8.71 -21.68
CA PRO A 126 11.11 8.71 -21.79
C PRO A 126 11.74 10.09 -21.49
N HIS A 127 10.98 11.18 -21.63
CA HIS A 127 11.46 12.53 -21.35
C HIS A 127 11.34 12.94 -19.88
N THR A 128 10.91 12.03 -19.00
CA THR A 128 10.78 12.30 -17.57
C THR A 128 11.39 11.17 -16.74
N ASN A 129 12.03 11.53 -15.64
CA ASN A 129 12.53 10.56 -14.65
C ASN A 129 11.43 10.05 -13.70
N ILE A 130 10.18 10.44 -13.93
CA ILE A 130 9.07 10.08 -13.06
C ILE A 130 8.64 8.65 -13.31
N ASP A 131 8.74 7.83 -12.28
CA ASP A 131 8.24 6.46 -12.27
C ASP A 131 6.99 6.36 -11.38
N MET A 132 5.82 6.43 -12.02
CA MET A 132 4.52 6.32 -11.34
C MET A 132 4.32 4.98 -10.64
N VAL A 133 4.98 3.93 -11.11
CA VAL A 133 4.94 2.62 -10.47
C VAL A 133 5.66 2.67 -9.14
N SER A 134 6.85 3.23 -9.13
CA SER A 134 7.65 3.40 -7.92
C SER A 134 6.97 4.34 -6.93
N GLU A 135 6.38 5.45 -7.40
CA GLU A 135 5.56 6.35 -6.58
C GLU A 135 4.38 5.62 -5.92
N LEU A 136 3.63 4.79 -6.64
CA LEU A 136 2.51 4.04 -6.05
C LEU A 136 2.98 2.98 -5.03
N ARG A 137 4.20 2.46 -5.20
CA ARG A 137 4.77 1.41 -4.33
C ARG A 137 5.34 1.96 -3.03
N GLN A 138 5.51 3.28 -2.91
CA GLN A 138 6.08 3.86 -1.71
C GLN A 138 5.20 3.54 -0.49
N VAL A 139 5.82 3.06 0.57
CA VAL A 139 5.19 2.86 1.88
C VAL A 139 5.93 3.74 2.85
N THR A 140 5.21 4.64 3.51
CA THR A 140 5.83 5.56 4.47
C THR A 140 6.23 4.83 5.75
N PRO A 141 7.19 5.37 6.53
CA PRO A 141 7.55 4.77 7.83
C PRO A 141 6.35 4.62 8.78
N ASP A 142 5.42 5.58 8.75
CA ASP A 142 4.20 5.52 9.56
C ASP A 142 3.26 4.38 9.15
N GLU A 143 3.08 4.19 7.85
CA GLU A 143 2.29 3.08 7.31
C GLU A 143 2.91 1.74 7.69
N GLN A 144 4.23 1.63 7.56
CA GLN A 144 4.95 0.41 7.92
C GLN A 144 4.77 0.08 9.41
N ARG A 145 4.93 1.07 10.30
CA ARG A 145 4.68 0.92 11.74
C ARG A 145 3.25 0.50 12.05
N ASN A 146 2.27 1.17 11.44
CA ASN A 146 0.85 0.90 11.67
C ASN A 146 0.45 -0.51 11.21
N LEU A 147 0.94 -0.94 10.05
CA LEU A 147 0.66 -2.26 9.51
C LEU A 147 1.38 -3.36 10.30
N ALA A 148 2.61 -3.13 10.75
CA ALA A 148 3.33 -4.05 11.65
C ALA A 148 2.57 -4.23 12.97
N ALA A 149 2.18 -3.12 13.62
CA ALA A 149 1.40 -3.16 14.86
C ALA A 149 0.03 -3.83 14.67
N TYR A 150 -0.61 -3.66 13.52
CA TYR A 150 -1.82 -4.39 13.16
C TYR A 150 -1.58 -5.90 13.07
N GLY A 151 -0.53 -6.31 12.34
CA GLY A 151 -0.14 -7.71 12.19
C GLY A 151 0.17 -8.39 13.53
N THR A 152 0.97 -7.75 14.39
CA THR A 152 1.32 -8.26 15.71
C THR A 152 0.07 -8.45 16.60
N ARG A 153 -0.88 -7.52 16.55
CA ARG A 153 -2.16 -7.65 17.28
C ARG A 153 -3.00 -8.82 16.78
N LEU A 154 -3.06 -9.04 15.47
CA LEU A 154 -3.76 -10.19 14.88
C LEU A 154 -3.12 -11.51 15.30
N LEU A 155 -1.79 -11.59 15.27
CA LEU A 155 -1.05 -12.76 15.75
C LEU A 155 -1.35 -13.05 17.22
N ALA A 156 -1.19 -12.05 18.10
CA ALA A 156 -1.42 -12.21 19.54
C ALA A 156 -2.86 -12.62 19.84
N ARG A 157 -3.85 -12.05 19.15
CA ARG A 157 -5.26 -12.45 19.27
C ARG A 157 -5.48 -13.91 18.87
N THR A 158 -4.89 -14.32 17.75
CA THR A 158 -5.05 -15.69 17.25
C THR A 158 -4.39 -16.71 18.17
N LEU A 159 -3.18 -16.41 18.67
CA LEU A 159 -2.49 -17.27 19.65
C LEU A 159 -3.30 -17.44 20.94
N ARG A 160 -3.82 -16.35 21.52
CA ARG A 160 -4.69 -16.41 22.70
C ARG A 160 -5.94 -17.28 22.47
N SER A 161 -6.54 -17.20 21.29
CA SER A 161 -7.70 -18.02 20.95
C SER A 161 -7.38 -19.52 20.85
N LEU A 162 -6.15 -19.86 20.47
CA LEU A 162 -5.69 -21.23 20.37
C LEU A 162 -5.35 -21.80 21.74
N THR A 163 -4.66 -21.04 22.60
CA THR A 163 -4.31 -21.48 23.95
C THR A 163 -5.53 -21.61 24.87
N GLY A 164 -6.48 -20.67 24.80
CA GLY A 164 -7.72 -20.73 25.58
C GLY A 164 -8.65 -21.89 25.19
N ARG A 165 -8.59 -22.36 23.93
CA ARG A 165 -9.30 -23.58 23.49
C ARG A 165 -8.66 -24.86 24.00
N THR A 166 -7.35 -24.88 24.18
CA THR A 166 -6.63 -26.04 24.71
C THR A 166 -6.97 -26.26 26.19
N GLN A 167 -7.09 -25.19 27.00
CA GLN A 167 -7.46 -25.31 28.42
C GLN A 167 -8.90 -25.84 28.62
N LYS A 168 -9.87 -25.42 27.80
CA LYS A 168 -11.27 -25.88 27.88
C LYS A 168 -11.51 -27.35 27.48
N ARG A 169 -10.53 -28.05 26.91
CA ARG A 169 -10.65 -29.48 26.52
C ARG A 169 -10.09 -30.45 27.55
N ILE A 170 -9.40 -29.94 28.57
CA ILE A 170 -8.72 -30.73 29.62
C ILE A 170 -9.44 -30.54 30.98
N SER A 171 -10.49 -29.74 31.01
CA SER A 171 -11.45 -29.61 32.13
C SER A 171 -12.76 -30.26 31.72
#